data_AF-A0A2E8J2V7-F1
#
_entry.id   AF-A0A2E8J2V7-F1
#
_cell.length_a   1.000
_cell.length_b   1.000
_cell.length_c   1.000
_cell.angle_alpha   90.00
_cell.angle_beta   90.00
_cell.angle_gamma   90.00
#
_symmetry.space_group_name_H-M   'P 1'
#
loop_
_entity.id
_entity.type
_entity.pdbx_description
1 polymer ?
#
loop_
_entity_poly.entity_id
_entity_poly.type
_entity_poly.pdbx_seq_one_letter_code
_entity_poly.pdbx_strand_id
1 'polypeptide(L)'
;MKRCRFSPGRITLTFCSATLLSPRSINGYKLAEITTVNAPHLKVLLTTGYAGEITVDGTLGRFTSNMLDKPYLREDLIWRVQLVLESTSLDEQIRKVSTSTPIEAMDLLSIGVHAIDSDHEHLLGILSKCRDISKSDVQSDELMLLLLDELLEYTAHHFQREEAVMAACNYPSINIHKHVHKVLVSQATKSKELFKQGRLKPAELFQFLTGWLVHHIQGMDRDIASFCKGKVEDIEREIQRL
;
A
#
# COMPACT_ATOMS: atom_id res chain seq x y z
N MET A 1 -20.90 13.13 -30.21
CA MET A 1 -19.75 13.39 -29.30
C MET A 1 -20.24 13.12 -27.87
N LYS A 2 -19.63 12.32 -26.99
CA LYS A 2 -18.30 11.71 -26.91
C LYS A 2 -18.42 10.25 -26.42
N ARG A 3 -17.49 9.42 -26.87
CA ARG A 3 -17.28 8.03 -26.46
C ARG A 3 -16.49 8.00 -25.13
N CYS A 4 -16.85 7.10 -24.23
CA CYS A 4 -15.89 6.38 -23.40
C CYS A 4 -16.14 4.89 -23.67
N ARG A 5 -15.22 4.24 -24.40
CA ARG A 5 -15.22 2.79 -24.60
C ARG A 5 -14.31 2.19 -23.55
N PHE A 6 -14.89 1.45 -22.59
CA PHE A 6 -14.20 0.34 -21.95
C PHE A 6 -14.79 -0.95 -22.55
N SER A 7 -13.93 -1.78 -23.16
CA SER A 7 -14.33 -3.11 -23.61
C SER A 7 -14.43 -4.02 -22.39
N PRO A 8 -15.48 -4.85 -22.23
CA PRO A 8 -15.62 -5.69 -21.05
C PRO A 8 -14.72 -6.92 -21.17
N GLY A 9 -13.53 -6.85 -20.55
CA GLY A 9 -12.80 -8.07 -20.20
C GLY A 9 -13.59 -8.80 -19.11
N ARG A 10 -14.00 -10.05 -19.35
CA ARG A 10 -14.58 -10.89 -18.29
C ARG A 10 -13.49 -11.15 -17.25
N ILE A 11 -13.66 -10.64 -16.04
CA ILE A 11 -12.84 -11.04 -14.88
C ILE A 11 -13.53 -12.25 -14.26
N THR A 12 -12.86 -13.40 -14.26
CA THR A 12 -13.33 -14.58 -13.52
C THR A 12 -12.79 -14.50 -12.10
N LEU A 13 -13.66 -14.17 -11.14
CA LEU A 13 -13.33 -14.22 -9.71
C LEU A 13 -13.63 -15.62 -9.19
N THR A 14 -12.58 -16.36 -8.82
CA THR A 14 -12.71 -17.66 -8.17
C THR A 14 -12.51 -17.49 -6.67
N PHE A 15 -13.56 -17.71 -5.88
CA PHE A 15 -13.48 -17.71 -4.43
C PHE A 15 -13.08 -19.10 -3.93
N CYS A 16 -11.91 -19.20 -3.30
CA CYS A 16 -11.48 -20.43 -2.64
C CYS A 16 -11.46 -20.21 -1.13
N SER A 17 -12.23 -21.00 -0.38
CA SER A 17 -12.13 -21.03 1.09
C SER A 17 -11.21 -22.18 1.50
N ALA A 18 -10.09 -21.86 2.14
CA ALA A 18 -9.10 -22.86 2.57
C ALA A 18 -9.58 -23.77 3.72
N THR A 19 -10.83 -23.61 4.18
CA THR A 19 -11.43 -24.44 5.23
C THR A 19 -11.82 -25.84 4.74
N LEU A 20 -11.80 -26.14 3.43
CA LEU A 20 -12.52 -27.32 2.90
C LEU A 20 -11.86 -28.10 1.75
N LEU A 21 -10.56 -27.94 1.47
CA LEU A 21 -9.94 -28.66 0.35
C LEU A 21 -8.49 -29.10 0.65
N SER A 22 -8.30 -30.26 1.31
CA SER A 22 -7.25 -31.28 1.03
C SER A 22 -6.88 -32.12 2.27
N PRO A 23 -6.55 -33.44 2.14
CA PRO A 23 -6.16 -34.33 3.26
C PRO A 23 -4.81 -33.97 3.93
N ARG A 24 -4.12 -32.93 3.45
CA ARG A 24 -2.89 -32.39 4.02
C ARG A 24 -3.11 -30.89 4.21
N SER A 25 -3.01 -30.43 5.45
CA SER A 25 -3.36 -29.09 5.94
C SER A 25 -2.56 -27.94 5.30
N ILE A 26 -2.81 -27.63 4.02
CA ILE A 26 -2.24 -26.47 3.32
C ILE A 26 -3.10 -25.26 3.67
N ASN A 27 -2.52 -24.25 4.33
CA ASN A 27 -3.21 -23.00 4.64
C ASN A 27 -3.37 -22.10 3.38
N GLY A 28 -4.25 -21.10 3.46
CA GLY A 28 -4.56 -20.22 2.33
C GLY A 28 -3.35 -19.47 1.75
N TYR A 29 -2.33 -19.18 2.57
CA TYR A 29 -1.08 -18.56 2.12
C TYR A 29 -0.25 -19.53 1.26
N LYS A 30 -0.06 -20.75 1.76
CA LYS A 30 0.74 -21.76 1.05
C LYS A 30 0.06 -22.15 -0.26
N LEU A 31 -1.27 -22.16 -0.29
CA LEU A 31 -2.03 -22.31 -1.53
C LEU A 31 -1.76 -21.14 -2.49
N ALA A 32 -1.86 -19.89 -2.04
CA ALA A 32 -1.58 -18.71 -2.88
C ALA A 32 -0.16 -18.73 -3.47
N GLU A 33 0.83 -19.13 -2.68
CA GLU A 33 2.21 -19.30 -3.14
C GLU A 33 2.30 -20.36 -4.25
N ILE A 34 1.82 -21.58 -3.99
CA ILE A 34 1.83 -22.67 -4.98
C ILE A 34 1.07 -22.26 -6.25
N THR A 35 -0.07 -21.59 -6.10
CA THR A 35 -0.88 -21.14 -7.23
C THR A 35 -0.14 -20.11 -8.07
N THR A 36 0.52 -19.12 -7.46
CA THR A 36 1.25 -18.09 -8.21
C THR A 36 2.57 -18.58 -8.82
N VAL A 37 3.18 -19.63 -8.27
CA VAL A 37 4.32 -20.31 -8.92
C VAL A 37 3.87 -21.06 -10.18
N ASN A 38 2.76 -21.80 -10.09
CA ASN A 38 2.25 -22.60 -11.21
C ASN A 38 1.46 -21.79 -12.25
N ALA A 39 0.86 -20.67 -11.84
CA ALA A 39 0.13 -19.74 -12.70
C ALA A 39 0.53 -18.28 -12.37
N PRO A 40 1.69 -17.80 -12.86
CA PRO A 40 2.21 -16.47 -12.54
C PRO A 40 1.32 -15.30 -12.97
N HIS A 41 0.42 -15.53 -13.93
CA HIS A 41 -0.56 -14.56 -14.40
C HIS A 41 -1.77 -14.44 -13.48
N LEU A 42 -1.98 -15.38 -12.54
CA LEU A 42 -3.11 -15.33 -11.63
C LEU A 42 -2.85 -14.29 -10.53
N LYS A 43 -3.79 -13.36 -10.41
CA LYS A 43 -3.79 -12.35 -9.35
C LYS A 43 -4.52 -12.89 -8.14
N VAL A 44 -3.88 -12.85 -6.97
CA VAL A 44 -4.39 -13.44 -5.73
C VAL A 44 -4.61 -12.35 -4.70
N LEU A 45 -5.85 -12.27 -4.21
CA LEU A 45 -6.26 -11.47 -3.06
C LEU A 45 -6.58 -12.42 -1.90
N LEU A 46 -5.88 -12.27 -0.79
CA LEU A 46 -6.16 -13.01 0.44
C LEU A 46 -7.12 -12.22 1.32
N THR A 47 -8.11 -12.90 1.92
CA THR A 47 -8.92 -12.32 3.00
C THR A 47 -8.66 -13.11 4.28
N THR A 48 -8.51 -12.43 5.41
CA THR A 48 -8.24 -13.15 6.67
C THR A 48 -9.53 -13.74 7.25
N GLY A 49 -9.47 -15.00 7.65
CA GLY A 49 -10.41 -15.64 8.58
C GLY A 49 -9.58 -16.18 9.74
N TYR A 50 -9.93 -15.79 10.97
CA TYR A 50 -9.33 -16.22 12.25
C TYR A 50 -7.80 -16.44 12.21
N ALA A 51 -7.05 -15.37 12.51
CA ALA A 51 -5.58 -15.31 12.48
C ALA A 51 -4.91 -16.14 13.61
N GLY A 52 -5.07 -17.46 13.60
CA GLY A 52 -4.51 -18.36 14.60
C GLY A 52 -3.07 -18.79 14.33
N GLU A 53 -2.67 -19.03 13.08
CA GLU A 53 -1.36 -19.62 12.78
C GLU A 53 -0.77 -19.03 11.50
N ILE A 54 -0.03 -17.93 11.66
CA ILE A 54 0.91 -17.45 10.65
C ILE A 54 2.22 -18.18 10.93
N THR A 55 2.43 -19.32 10.27
CA THR A 55 3.65 -20.14 10.41
C THR A 55 4.80 -19.54 9.62
N VAL A 56 5.80 -19.03 10.36
CA VAL A 56 7.24 -19.32 10.27
C VAL A 56 7.74 -19.84 8.91
N ASP A 57 7.96 -18.97 7.91
CA ASP A 57 9.09 -19.13 6.96
C ASP A 57 9.36 -17.95 5.98
N GLY A 58 9.27 -16.68 6.42
CA GLY A 58 9.65 -15.54 5.56
C GLY A 58 8.86 -15.39 4.25
N THR A 59 7.71 -16.06 4.15
CA THR A 59 6.80 -16.07 2.99
C THR A 59 5.74 -14.96 3.10
N LEU A 60 5.85 -14.11 4.13
CA LEU A 60 4.84 -13.10 4.46
C LEU A 60 4.85 -11.97 3.43
N GLY A 61 6.04 -11.54 3.00
CA GLY A 61 6.24 -10.32 2.22
C GLY A 61 5.48 -10.25 0.88
N ARG A 62 5.23 -11.37 0.19
CA ARG A 62 4.63 -11.36 -1.16
C ARG A 62 3.13 -11.09 -1.18
N PHE A 63 2.40 -11.51 -0.15
CA PHE A 63 0.93 -11.44 -0.13
C PHE A 63 0.37 -10.56 0.99
N THR A 64 1.21 -10.05 1.90
CA THR A 64 0.78 -9.08 2.92
C THR A 64 0.24 -7.80 2.31
N SER A 65 0.83 -7.32 1.21
CA SER A 65 0.31 -6.17 0.45
C SER A 65 -1.06 -6.45 -0.19
N ASN A 66 -1.36 -7.71 -0.49
CA ASN A 66 -2.61 -8.17 -1.10
C ASN A 66 -3.53 -8.87 -0.08
N MET A 67 -3.43 -8.47 1.19
CA MET A 67 -4.27 -8.99 2.27
C MET A 67 -5.37 -8.01 2.64
N LEU A 68 -6.59 -8.52 2.79
CA LEU A 68 -7.74 -7.80 3.31
C LEU A 68 -8.16 -8.39 4.67
N ASP A 69 -7.97 -7.59 5.72
CA ASP A 69 -8.31 -8.00 7.09
C ASP A 69 -9.81 -7.87 7.37
N LYS A 70 -10.40 -8.86 8.04
CA LYS A 70 -11.80 -8.79 8.50
C LYS A 70 -11.91 -8.13 9.88
N PRO A 71 -13.01 -7.39 10.16
CA PRO A 71 -14.09 -7.06 9.23
C PRO A 71 -13.65 -5.98 8.23
N TYR A 72 -14.12 -6.11 6.98
CA TYR A 72 -13.91 -5.11 5.93
C TYR A 72 -15.25 -4.71 5.32
N LEU A 73 -15.33 -3.47 4.84
CA LEU A 73 -16.48 -2.95 4.12
C LEU A 73 -16.46 -3.40 2.66
N ARG A 74 -17.58 -3.21 1.94
CA ARG A 74 -17.67 -3.61 0.53
C ARG A 74 -16.68 -2.81 -0.32
N GLU A 75 -16.56 -1.53 -0.02
CA GLU A 75 -15.63 -0.59 -0.61
C GLU A 75 -14.17 -1.05 -0.45
N ASP A 76 -13.79 -1.57 0.71
CA ASP A 76 -12.44 -2.12 0.94
C ASP A 76 -12.13 -3.29 0.01
N LEU A 77 -13.11 -4.18 -0.19
CA LEU A 77 -12.98 -5.32 -1.10
C LEU A 77 -12.88 -4.88 -2.56
N ILE A 78 -13.74 -3.96 -2.99
CA ILE A 78 -13.75 -3.44 -4.37
C ILE A 78 -12.40 -2.81 -4.68
N TRP A 79 -11.95 -1.92 -3.80
CA TRP A 79 -10.67 -1.22 -3.96
C TRP A 79 -9.50 -2.21 -4.02
N ARG A 80 -9.48 -3.19 -3.10
CA ARG A 80 -8.41 -4.17 -3.07
C ARG A 80 -8.40 -5.06 -4.33
N VAL A 81 -9.57 -5.42 -4.85
CA VAL A 81 -9.68 -6.15 -6.13
C VAL A 81 -9.13 -5.30 -7.28
N GLN A 82 -9.49 -4.02 -7.35
CA GLN A 82 -8.99 -3.10 -8.40
C GLN A 82 -7.46 -3.01 -8.38
N LEU A 83 -6.87 -2.75 -7.20
CA LEU A 83 -5.40 -2.73 -7.05
C LEU A 83 -4.72 -4.02 -7.49
N VAL A 84 -5.27 -5.17 -7.07
CA VAL A 84 -4.71 -6.48 -7.40
C VAL A 84 -4.77 -6.75 -8.91
N LEU A 85 -5.79 -6.26 -9.61
CA LEU A 85 -5.91 -6.38 -11.06
C LEU A 85 -4.94 -5.45 -11.80
N GLU A 86 -4.66 -4.26 -11.26
CA GLU A 86 -3.75 -3.27 -11.86
C GLU A 86 -2.26 -3.55 -11.54
N SER A 87 -1.99 -4.45 -10.60
CA SER A 87 -0.67 -4.75 -10.03
C SER A 87 0.44 -5.09 -11.03
N THR A 88 0.17 -5.59 -12.24
CA THR A 88 1.23 -5.99 -13.18
C THR A 88 2.14 -4.82 -13.59
N SER A 89 1.59 -3.60 -13.70
CA SER A 89 2.38 -2.39 -13.96
C SER A 89 3.03 -1.84 -12.69
N LEU A 90 2.36 -1.99 -11.54
CA LEU A 90 2.87 -1.49 -10.26
C LEU A 90 4.01 -2.35 -9.71
N ASP A 91 4.02 -3.66 -9.95
CA ASP A 91 5.09 -4.55 -9.48
C ASP A 91 6.46 -4.14 -10.04
N GLU A 92 6.52 -3.65 -11.28
CA GLU A 92 7.76 -3.11 -11.87
C GLU A 92 8.14 -1.76 -11.24
N GLN A 93 7.17 -0.88 -11.00
CA GLN A 93 7.42 0.41 -10.35
C GLN A 93 7.89 0.22 -8.91
N ILE A 94 7.25 -0.66 -8.13
CA ILE A 94 7.65 -1.01 -6.76
C ILE A 94 9.09 -1.50 -6.74
N ARG A 95 9.48 -2.37 -7.68
CA ARG A 95 10.88 -2.82 -7.80
C ARG A 95 11.85 -1.67 -8.07
N LYS A 96 11.52 -0.77 -9.00
CA LYS A 96 12.36 0.41 -9.29
C LYS A 96 12.48 1.31 -8.05
N VAL A 97 11.36 1.70 -7.46
CA VAL A 97 11.31 2.53 -6.25
C VAL A 97 12.09 1.89 -5.10
N SER A 98 12.02 0.57 -4.94
CA SER A 98 12.73 -0.13 -3.86
C SER A 98 14.26 -0.02 -3.95
N THR A 99 14.82 0.24 -5.13
CA THR A 99 16.27 0.37 -5.33
C THR A 99 16.72 1.81 -5.65
N SER A 100 15.79 2.72 -5.92
CA SER A 100 16.06 4.12 -6.25
C SER A 100 16.35 4.99 -5.03
N THR A 101 17.06 6.10 -5.24
CA THR A 101 17.09 7.21 -4.28
C THR A 101 15.69 7.86 -4.16
N PRO A 102 15.40 8.62 -3.09
CA PRO A 102 14.11 9.33 -2.97
C PRO A 102 13.79 10.23 -4.17
N ILE A 103 14.80 10.93 -4.71
CA ILE A 103 14.65 11.83 -5.86
C ILE A 103 14.28 11.03 -7.12
N GLU A 104 15.01 9.96 -7.44
CA GLU A 104 14.70 9.09 -8.59
C GLU A 104 13.34 8.40 -8.45
N ALA A 105 12.91 8.08 -7.23
CA ALA A 105 11.59 7.55 -6.98
C ALA A 105 10.51 8.62 -7.23
N MET A 106 10.79 9.89 -6.92
CA MET A 106 9.87 11.00 -7.15
C MET A 106 9.58 11.22 -8.64
N ASP A 107 10.56 11.01 -9.51
CA ASP A 107 10.39 11.05 -10.98
C ASP A 107 9.32 10.05 -11.48
N LEU A 108 9.10 8.95 -10.74
CA LEU A 108 8.11 7.93 -11.06
C LEU A 108 6.75 8.19 -10.39
N LEU A 109 6.77 8.79 -9.20
CA LEU A 109 5.63 8.85 -8.30
C LEU A 109 4.91 10.20 -8.28
N SER A 110 5.54 11.27 -8.78
CA SER A 110 4.95 12.62 -8.73
C SER A 110 3.57 12.67 -9.35
N ILE A 111 2.67 13.32 -8.61
CA ILE A 111 1.30 13.57 -9.02
C ILE A 111 1.12 15.02 -9.50
N GLY A 112 2.12 15.88 -9.30
CA GLY A 112 2.11 17.28 -9.75
C GLY A 112 1.38 18.23 -8.80
N VAL A 113 1.22 17.84 -7.53
CA VAL A 113 0.65 18.67 -6.47
C VAL A 113 1.73 18.89 -5.42
N HIS A 114 2.38 20.05 -5.46
CA HIS A 114 3.60 20.34 -4.67
C HIS A 114 3.49 19.97 -3.19
N ALA A 115 2.38 20.32 -2.54
CA ALA A 115 2.17 20.02 -1.12
C ALA A 115 2.13 18.50 -0.82
N ILE A 116 1.63 17.69 -1.75
CA ILE A 116 1.56 16.23 -1.63
C ILE A 116 2.89 15.60 -2.06
N ASP A 117 3.45 16.03 -3.20
CA ASP A 117 4.73 15.51 -3.70
C ASP A 117 5.87 15.74 -2.67
N SER A 118 5.86 16.88 -1.96
CA SER A 118 6.83 17.15 -0.89
C SER A 118 6.71 16.17 0.28
N ASP A 119 5.49 15.70 0.60
CA ASP A 119 5.30 14.68 1.63
C ASP A 119 5.74 13.31 1.15
N HIS A 120 5.43 12.97 -0.11
CA HIS A 120 5.86 11.72 -0.72
C HIS A 120 7.38 11.61 -0.74
N GLU A 121 8.11 12.68 -1.09
CA GLU A 121 9.56 12.72 -1.04
C GLU A 121 10.09 12.46 0.38
N HIS A 122 9.48 13.07 1.41
CA HIS A 122 9.87 12.85 2.79
C HIS A 122 9.63 11.39 3.23
N LEU A 123 8.45 10.83 2.94
CA LEU A 123 8.12 9.43 3.21
C LEU A 123 9.09 8.47 2.50
N LEU A 124 9.44 8.75 1.24
CA LEU A 124 10.46 7.99 0.49
C LEU A 124 11.85 8.09 1.15
N GLY A 125 12.18 9.25 1.73
CA GLY A 125 13.38 9.43 2.55
C GLY A 125 13.42 8.49 3.76
N ILE A 126 12.32 8.39 4.50
CA ILE A 126 12.20 7.45 5.63
C ILE A 126 12.32 6.00 5.14
N LEU A 127 11.62 5.64 4.06
CA LEU A 127 11.71 4.29 3.47
C LEU A 127 13.12 3.96 2.97
N SER A 128 13.87 4.92 2.44
CA SER A 128 15.26 4.74 2.07
C SER A 128 16.13 4.37 3.27
N LYS A 129 15.92 5.02 4.43
CA LYS A 129 16.64 4.66 5.68
C LYS A 129 16.26 3.24 6.12
N CYS A 130 14.97 2.88 6.07
CA CYS A 130 14.50 1.52 6.38
C CYS A 130 15.14 0.48 5.46
N ARG A 131 15.27 0.77 4.16
CA ARG A 131 15.95 -0.09 3.20
C ARG A 131 17.39 -0.36 3.61
N ASP A 132 18.12 0.68 3.97
CA ASP A 132 19.54 0.59 4.25
C ASP A 132 19.79 -0.25 5.51
N ILE A 133 18.93 -0.10 6.53
CA ILE A 133 18.91 -1.02 7.68
C ILE A 133 18.58 -2.44 7.27
N SER A 134 17.60 -2.63 6.38
CA SER A 134 17.19 -3.98 5.95
C SER A 134 18.27 -4.77 5.20
N LYS A 135 19.29 -4.07 4.67
CA LYS A 135 20.45 -4.64 3.98
C LYS A 135 21.69 -4.79 4.87
N SER A 136 21.67 -4.22 6.07
CA SER A 136 22.81 -4.23 6.99
C SER A 136 22.93 -5.58 7.70
N ASP A 137 24.17 -6.07 7.85
CA ASP A 137 24.48 -7.25 8.67
C ASP A 137 24.47 -6.94 10.18
N VAL A 138 24.37 -5.66 10.55
CA VAL A 138 24.29 -5.21 11.95
C VAL A 138 22.84 -5.17 12.41
N GLN A 139 22.49 -5.95 13.43
CA GLN A 139 21.19 -5.86 14.10
C GLN A 139 20.91 -4.42 14.54
N SER A 140 19.93 -3.80 13.91
CA SER A 140 19.54 -2.40 14.14
C SER A 140 18.02 -2.30 14.31
N ASP A 141 17.41 -3.30 14.95
CA ASP A 141 15.95 -3.40 15.13
C ASP A 141 15.39 -2.21 15.91
N GLU A 142 16.14 -1.68 16.88
CA GLU A 142 15.76 -0.46 17.62
C GLU A 142 15.69 0.76 16.69
N LEU A 143 16.69 0.93 15.81
CA LEU A 143 16.68 2.01 14.82
C LEU A 143 15.55 1.83 13.81
N MET A 144 15.28 0.61 13.35
CA MET A 144 14.13 0.31 12.51
C MET A 144 12.82 0.71 13.20
N LEU A 145 12.66 0.38 14.49
CA LEU A 145 11.47 0.77 15.26
C LEU A 145 11.30 2.29 15.36
N LEU A 146 12.39 3.04 15.56
CA LEU A 146 12.36 4.50 15.57
C LEU A 146 11.93 5.09 14.22
N LEU A 147 12.44 4.53 13.11
CA LEU A 147 12.01 4.95 11.77
C LEU A 147 10.55 4.60 11.47
N LEU A 148 10.04 3.49 12.02
CA LEU A 148 8.63 3.13 11.88
C LEU A 148 7.72 4.08 12.67
N ASP A 149 8.18 4.58 13.82
CA ASP A 149 7.50 5.64 14.55
C ASP A 149 7.47 6.95 13.76
N GLU A 150 8.63 7.38 13.24
CA GLU A 150 8.74 8.55 12.35
C GLU A 150 7.82 8.41 11.12
N LEU A 151 7.79 7.22 10.49
CA LEU A 151 6.95 6.94 9.34
C LEU A 151 5.46 7.05 9.67
N LEU A 152 5.02 6.43 10.77
CA LEU A 152 3.61 6.42 11.17
C LEU A 152 3.12 7.83 11.53
N GLU A 153 3.94 8.58 12.28
CA GLU A 153 3.64 9.97 12.64
C GLU A 153 3.55 10.85 11.39
N TYR A 154 4.55 10.81 10.51
CA TYR A 154 4.55 11.62 9.30
C TYR A 154 3.42 11.23 8.34
N THR A 155 3.11 9.93 8.23
CA THR A 155 1.97 9.45 7.42
C THR A 155 0.64 10.05 7.89
N ALA A 156 0.43 10.16 9.21
CA ALA A 156 -0.78 10.77 9.75
C ALA A 156 -0.90 12.27 9.38
N HIS A 157 0.21 13.00 9.45
CA HIS A 157 0.26 14.41 9.02
C HIS A 157 0.07 14.57 7.52
N HIS A 158 0.71 13.71 6.73
CA HIS A 158 0.54 13.66 5.28
C HIS A 158 -0.93 13.46 4.89
N PHE A 159 -1.61 12.47 5.48
CA PHE A 159 -3.04 12.23 5.22
C PHE A 159 -3.92 13.41 5.61
N GLN A 160 -3.63 14.12 6.71
CA GLN A 160 -4.37 15.33 7.07
C GLN A 160 -4.20 16.43 6.00
N ARG A 161 -2.98 16.60 5.49
CA ARG A 161 -2.68 17.58 4.43
C ARG A 161 -3.37 17.21 3.11
N GLU A 162 -3.31 15.95 2.72
CA GLU A 162 -3.99 15.45 1.52
C GLU A 162 -5.51 15.62 1.63
N GLU A 163 -6.09 15.34 2.80
CA GLU A 163 -7.52 15.56 3.06
C GLU A 163 -7.93 17.03 2.96
N ALA A 164 -7.08 17.95 3.41
CA ALA A 164 -7.27 19.39 3.24
C ALA A 164 -7.18 19.79 1.75
N VAL A 165 -6.21 19.26 1.00
CA VAL A 165 -6.10 19.46 -0.45
C VAL A 165 -7.36 18.95 -1.16
N MET A 166 -7.83 17.74 -0.83
CA MET A 166 -9.05 17.15 -1.37
C MET A 166 -10.29 18.00 -1.09
N ALA A 167 -10.40 18.55 0.13
CA ALA A 167 -11.49 19.44 0.51
C ALA A 167 -11.45 20.75 -0.30
N ALA A 168 -10.28 21.41 -0.37
CA ALA A 168 -10.09 22.64 -1.14
C ALA A 168 -10.42 22.45 -2.63
N CYS A 169 -10.12 21.26 -3.18
CA CYS A 169 -10.37 20.97 -4.58
C CYS A 169 -11.74 20.33 -4.87
N ASN A 170 -12.63 20.20 -3.87
CA ASN A 170 -13.93 19.53 -3.99
C ASN A 170 -13.82 18.11 -4.60
N TYR A 171 -12.81 17.34 -4.17
CA TYR A 171 -12.60 15.98 -4.65
C TYR A 171 -13.79 15.08 -4.26
N PRO A 172 -14.48 14.44 -5.23
CA PRO A 172 -15.77 13.78 -5.00
C PRO A 172 -15.67 12.54 -4.11
N SER A 173 -14.53 11.84 -4.12
CA SER A 173 -14.34 10.57 -3.41
C SER A 173 -13.62 10.73 -2.07
N ILE A 174 -13.60 11.95 -1.49
CA ILE A 174 -12.87 12.26 -0.25
C ILE A 174 -13.18 11.29 0.90
N ASN A 175 -14.44 10.91 1.09
CA ASN A 175 -14.83 10.01 2.18
C ASN A 175 -14.27 8.59 2.02
N ILE A 176 -14.21 8.09 0.78
CA ILE A 176 -13.62 6.78 0.48
C ILE A 176 -12.11 6.87 0.72
N HIS A 177 -11.48 7.96 0.29
CA HIS A 177 -10.04 8.17 0.48
C HIS A 177 -9.66 8.21 1.98
N LYS A 178 -10.39 9.00 2.79
CA LYS A 178 -10.24 9.05 4.25
C LYS A 178 -10.40 7.69 4.93
N HIS A 179 -11.30 6.85 4.41
CA HIS A 179 -11.48 5.50 4.94
C HIS A 179 -10.26 4.62 4.64
N VAL A 180 -9.74 4.70 3.40
CA VAL A 180 -8.51 4.00 3.03
C VAL A 180 -7.33 4.46 3.90
N HIS A 181 -7.15 5.76 4.16
CA HIS A 181 -6.12 6.26 5.08
C HIS A 181 -6.14 5.55 6.44
N LYS A 182 -7.32 5.39 7.04
CA LYS A 182 -7.47 4.69 8.33
C LYS A 182 -7.05 3.22 8.25
N VAL A 183 -7.44 2.53 7.17
CA VAL A 183 -7.03 1.14 6.93
C VAL A 183 -5.51 1.07 6.79
N LEU A 184 -4.92 1.99 6.03
CA LEU A 184 -3.49 2.03 5.76
C LEU A 184 -2.67 2.27 7.05
N VAL A 185 -3.07 3.21 7.92
CA VAL A 185 -2.44 3.42 9.24
C VAL A 185 -2.55 2.18 10.11
N SER A 186 -3.72 1.53 10.14
CA SER A 186 -3.91 0.30 10.91
C SER A 186 -3.00 -0.84 10.42
N GLN A 187 -2.80 -0.95 9.10
CA GLN A 187 -1.93 -1.96 8.51
C GLN A 187 -0.46 -1.70 8.82
N ALA A 188 0.01 -0.45 8.69
CA ALA A 188 1.38 -0.08 9.05
C ALA A 188 1.67 -0.31 10.54
N THR A 189 0.72 0.04 11.42
CA THR A 189 0.82 -0.22 12.87
C THR A 189 0.92 -1.72 13.17
N LYS A 190 0.09 -2.55 12.52
CA LYS A 190 0.13 -4.01 12.69
C LYS A 190 1.47 -4.59 12.21
N SER A 191 1.99 -4.11 11.08
CA SER A 191 3.30 -4.54 10.56
C SER A 191 4.44 -4.17 11.50
N LYS A 192 4.38 -2.98 12.13
CA LYS A 192 5.31 -2.58 13.20
C LYS A 192 5.26 -3.53 14.40
N GLU A 193 4.06 -3.90 14.86
CA GLU A 193 3.91 -4.84 15.99
C GLU A 193 4.41 -6.25 15.66
N LEU A 194 4.18 -6.73 14.42
CA LEU A 194 4.72 -8.01 13.96
C LEU A 194 6.26 -7.98 13.90
N PHE A 195 6.84 -6.87 13.46
CA PHE A 195 8.29 -6.67 13.46
C PHE A 195 8.85 -6.69 14.89
N LYS A 196 8.23 -5.94 15.81
CA LYS A 196 8.60 -5.91 17.23
C LYS A 196 8.55 -7.29 17.91
N GLN A 197 7.65 -8.17 17.46
CA GLN A 197 7.53 -9.55 17.94
C GLN A 197 8.52 -10.53 17.27
N GLY A 198 9.39 -10.07 16.35
CA GLY A 198 10.30 -10.91 15.57
C GLY A 198 9.58 -11.78 14.54
N ARG A 199 8.32 -11.49 14.21
CA ARG A 199 7.47 -12.26 13.29
C ARG A 199 7.52 -11.74 11.85
N LEU A 200 8.21 -10.62 11.63
CA LEU A 200 8.40 -10.01 10.33
C LEU A 200 9.87 -9.60 10.22
N LYS A 201 10.55 -9.99 9.14
CA LYS A 201 11.96 -9.63 8.93
C LYS A 201 12.09 -8.19 8.40
N PRO A 202 13.22 -7.50 8.63
CA PRO A 202 13.46 -6.15 8.12
C PRO A 202 13.18 -5.99 6.62
N ALA A 203 13.66 -6.92 5.79
CA ALA A 203 13.48 -6.89 4.35
C ALA A 203 12.01 -7.07 3.93
N GLU A 204 11.25 -7.91 4.63
CA GLU A 204 9.82 -8.11 4.36
C GLU A 204 9.01 -6.88 4.75
N LEU A 205 9.36 -6.25 5.88
CA LEU A 205 8.74 -5.02 6.33
C LEU A 205 8.99 -3.88 5.34
N PHE A 206 10.24 -3.70 4.90
CA PHE A 206 10.59 -2.69 3.90
C PHE A 206 9.83 -2.91 2.58
N GLN A 207 9.76 -4.15 2.09
CA GLN A 207 8.99 -4.48 0.88
C GLN A 207 7.50 -4.17 1.05
N PHE A 208 6.92 -4.51 2.20
CA PHE A 208 5.54 -4.18 2.52
C PHE A 208 5.30 -2.67 2.50
N LEU A 209 6.12 -1.87 3.18
CA LEU A 209 5.95 -0.42 3.27
C LEU A 209 6.13 0.27 1.91
N THR A 210 7.11 -0.18 1.11
CA THR A 210 7.34 0.35 -0.23
C THR A 210 6.16 0.05 -1.15
N GLY A 211 5.69 -1.21 -1.15
CA GLY A 211 4.51 -1.60 -1.92
C GLY A 211 3.28 -0.80 -1.49
N TRP A 212 3.05 -0.68 -0.18
CA TRP A 212 1.96 0.09 0.41
C TRP A 212 1.95 1.54 -0.08
N LEU A 213 3.09 2.23 -0.05
CA LEU A 213 3.18 3.64 -0.45
C LEU A 213 2.94 3.79 -1.96
N VAL A 214 3.63 2.99 -2.78
CA VAL A 214 3.50 3.06 -4.24
C VAL A 214 2.08 2.73 -4.70
N HIS A 215 1.43 1.73 -4.09
CA HIS A 215 0.05 1.38 -4.40
C HIS A 215 -0.92 2.51 -4.07
N HIS A 216 -0.72 3.18 -2.93
CA HIS A 216 -1.56 4.30 -2.54
C HIS A 216 -1.40 5.49 -3.50
N ILE A 217 -0.16 5.94 -3.71
CA ILE A 217 0.14 7.08 -4.59
C ILE A 217 -0.42 6.83 -6.00
N GLN A 218 -0.08 5.69 -6.60
CA GLN A 218 -0.45 5.39 -7.98
C GLN A 218 -1.93 5.06 -8.15
N GLY A 219 -2.54 4.42 -7.15
CA GLY A 219 -3.92 3.96 -7.20
C GLY A 219 -4.96 4.96 -6.71
N MET A 220 -4.55 6.01 -5.98
CA MET A 220 -5.47 6.97 -5.37
C MET A 220 -5.00 8.42 -5.51
N ASP A 221 -3.82 8.78 -5.00
CA ASP A 221 -3.39 10.18 -4.88
C ASP A 221 -3.29 10.83 -6.28
N ARG A 222 -2.88 10.07 -7.29
CA ARG A 222 -2.83 10.52 -8.68
C ARG A 222 -4.16 11.06 -9.21
N ASP A 223 -5.29 10.55 -8.73
CA ASP A 223 -6.61 11.03 -9.18
C ASP A 223 -6.90 12.46 -8.69
N ILE A 224 -6.33 12.85 -7.55
CA ILE A 224 -6.49 14.18 -6.95
C ILE A 224 -5.93 15.26 -7.87
N ALA A 225 -4.81 15.00 -8.54
CA ALA A 225 -4.09 15.96 -9.36
C ALA A 225 -4.97 16.69 -10.40
N SER A 226 -5.93 15.96 -10.98
CA SER A 226 -6.84 16.54 -11.97
C SER A 226 -7.78 17.61 -11.38
N PHE A 227 -8.16 17.48 -10.10
CA PHE A 227 -9.04 18.39 -9.39
C PHE A 227 -8.31 19.61 -8.81
N CYS A 228 -7.00 19.51 -8.59
CA CYS A 228 -6.15 20.60 -8.10
C CYS A 228 -5.82 21.66 -9.16
N LYS A 229 -6.05 21.38 -10.45
CA LYS A 229 -5.75 22.32 -11.54
C LYS A 229 -6.49 23.64 -11.37
N GLY A 230 -5.74 24.74 -11.29
CA GLY A 230 -6.29 26.09 -11.13
C GLY A 230 -6.77 26.43 -9.72
N LYS A 231 -6.43 25.63 -8.70
CA LYS A 231 -6.86 25.83 -7.30
C LYS A 231 -5.71 26.02 -6.32
N VAL A 232 -4.56 26.48 -6.82
CA VAL A 232 -3.33 26.63 -6.02
C VAL A 232 -3.57 27.50 -4.78
N GLU A 233 -4.20 28.65 -4.95
CA GLU A 233 -4.48 29.60 -3.87
C GLU A 233 -5.46 29.04 -2.81
N ASP A 234 -6.45 28.24 -3.25
CA ASP A 234 -7.39 27.57 -2.34
C ASP A 234 -6.70 26.49 -1.51
N ILE A 235 -5.82 25.72 -2.16
CA ILE A 235 -5.03 24.67 -1.53
C ILE A 235 -4.08 25.28 -0.49
N GLU A 236 -3.33 26.32 -0.85
CA GLU A 236 -2.39 26.99 0.08
C GLU A 236 -3.12 27.55 1.30
N ARG A 237 -4.26 28.20 1.10
CA ARG A 237 -5.09 28.73 2.18
C ARG A 237 -5.61 27.64 3.11
N GLU A 238 -6.01 26.50 2.57
CA GLU A 238 -6.53 25.40 3.40
C GLU A 238 -5.41 24.70 4.17
N ILE A 239 -4.24 24.51 3.57
CA ILE A 239 -3.07 23.92 4.24
C ILE A 239 -2.58 24.81 5.39
N GLN A 240 -2.62 26.13 5.25
CA GLN A 240 -2.23 27.07 6.31
C GLN A 240 -3.12 27.03 7.57
N ARG A 241 -4.25 26.32 7.51
CA ARG A 241 -5.17 26.18 8.66
C ARG A 241 -4.92 24.92 9.50
N LEU A 242 -4.05 24.02 9.03
CA LEU A 242 -3.60 22.83 9.75
C LEU A 242 -2.54 23.18 10.79
#